data_AF-A0A558CDX7-F1
#
_entry.id   AF-A0A558CDX7-F1
#
_cell.length_a   1.000
_cell.length_b   1.000
_cell.length_c   1.000
_cell.angle_alpha   90.00
_cell.angle_beta   90.00
_cell.angle_gamma   90.00
#
_symmetry.space_group_name_H-M   'P 1'
#
loop_
_entity.id
_entity.type
_entity.pdbx_description
1 polymer ?
#
loop_
_entity_poly.entity_id
_entity_poly.type
_entity_poly.pdbx_seq_one_letter_code
_entity_poly.pdbx_strand_id
1 'polypeptide(L)'
;MVDLSGELAGELERLETEELGPHELAGLMLGTIRTASALTRILDRLRACPVLSQPETGPGRHRHHAVRRELDQAAAAAEDLKVTAEALFRLLPGEMVVPNGRRPGPRP
;
A
#
# COMPACT_ATOMS: atom_id res chain seq x y z
N MET A 1 17.08 19.03 2.59
CA MET A 1 16.80 17.61 2.26
C MET A 1 15.54 17.26 3.01
N VAL A 2 14.46 16.96 2.31
CA VAL A 2 13.16 16.68 2.94
C VAL A 2 13.19 15.26 3.50
N ASP A 3 12.89 15.11 4.78
CA ASP A 3 12.75 13.81 5.43
C ASP A 3 11.35 13.26 5.15
N LEU A 4 11.23 12.57 4.01
CA LEU A 4 10.01 11.91 3.57
C LEU A 4 9.47 10.89 4.58
N SER A 5 10.35 10.31 5.43
CA SER A 5 9.92 9.35 6.43
C SER A 5 9.25 10.03 7.62
N GLY A 6 9.79 11.17 8.06
CA GLY A 6 9.19 12.01 9.09
C GLY A 6 7.86 12.62 8.66
N GLU A 7 7.76 13.08 7.40
CA GLU A 7 6.51 13.59 6.85
C GLU A 7 5.43 12.50 6.75
N LEU A 8 5.79 11.29 6.29
CA LEU A 8 4.85 10.17 6.26
C LEU A 8 4.38 9.78 7.66
N ALA A 9 5.28 9.74 8.64
CA ALA A 9 4.94 9.41 10.02
C ALA A 9 3.98 10.45 10.63
N GLY A 10 4.22 11.75 10.40
CA GLY A 10 3.33 12.81 10.87
C GLY A 10 1.94 12.77 10.21
N GLU A 11 1.87 12.48 8.91
CA GLU A 11 0.58 12.31 8.24
C GLU A 11 -0.16 11.05 8.73
N LEU A 12 0.54 9.96 9.05
CA LEU A 12 -0.06 8.78 9.66
C LEU A 12 -0.59 9.05 11.07
N GLU A 13 0.14 9.82 11.87
CA GLU A 13 -0.30 10.24 13.22
C GLU A 13 -1.54 11.15 13.15
N ARG A 14 -1.60 12.06 12.17
CA ARG A 14 -2.80 12.86 11.90
C ARG A 14 -3.99 12.00 11.49
N LEU A 15 -3.79 10.97 10.67
CA LEU A 15 -4.84 10.01 10.30
C LEU A 15 -5.41 9.23 11.49
N GLU A 16 -4.63 9.02 12.54
CA GLU A 16 -5.10 8.36 13.78
C GLU A 16 -5.93 9.28 14.68
N THR A 17 -5.84 10.60 14.49
CA THR A 17 -6.36 11.60 15.44
C THR A 17 -7.46 12.49 14.87
N GLU A 18 -7.52 12.67 13.55
CA GLU A 18 -8.47 13.55 12.85
C GLU A 18 -9.55 12.74 12.11
N GLU A 19 -10.77 13.29 12.03
CA GLU A 19 -11.80 12.75 11.16
C GLU A 19 -11.44 12.99 9.69
N LEU A 20 -11.55 11.95 8.87
CA LEU A 20 -11.24 12.04 7.45
C LEU A 20 -12.39 12.65 6.66
N GLY A 21 -12.10 13.73 5.92
CA GLY A 21 -13.00 14.25 4.91
C GLY A 21 -13.16 13.29 3.73
N PRO A 22 -14.27 13.42 2.97
CA PRO A 22 -14.55 12.63 1.76
C PRO A 22 -13.37 12.44 0.78
N HIS A 23 -12.66 13.53 0.48
CA HIS A 23 -11.55 13.53 -0.47
C HIS A 23 -10.28 12.91 0.11
N GLU A 24 -10.02 13.13 1.39
CA GLU A 24 -8.87 12.55 2.10
C GLU A 24 -9.04 11.04 2.21
N LEU A 25 -10.25 10.58 2.53
CA LEU A 25 -10.59 9.16 2.52
C LEU A 25 -10.43 8.53 1.13
N ALA A 26 -10.93 9.18 0.08
CA ALA A 26 -10.75 8.70 -1.30
C ALA A 26 -9.27 8.64 -1.71
N GLY A 27 -8.50 9.67 -1.35
CA GLY A 27 -7.05 9.74 -1.57
C GLY A 27 -6.30 8.64 -0.83
N LEU A 28 -6.64 8.41 0.44
CA LEU A 28 -6.08 7.38 1.28
C LEU A 28 -6.36 5.98 0.73
N MET A 29 -7.61 5.71 0.34
CA MET A 29 -7.99 4.41 -0.26
C MET A 29 -7.21 4.16 -1.55
N LEU A 30 -7.09 5.16 -2.44
CA LEU A 30 -6.28 5.03 -3.65
C LEU A 30 -4.79 4.83 -3.34
N GLY A 31 -4.28 5.52 -2.31
CA GLY A 31 -2.93 5.34 -1.80
C GLY A 31 -2.70 3.91 -1.32
N THR A 32 -3.58 3.38 -0.48
CA THR A 32 -3.54 2.01 0.04
C THR A 32 -3.56 0.98 -1.09
N ILE A 33 -4.44 1.14 -2.10
CA ILE A 33 -4.47 0.25 -3.28
C ILE A 33 -3.13 0.24 -4.00
N ARG A 34 -2.54 1.42 -4.24
CA ARG A 34 -1.25 1.56 -4.92
C ARG A 34 -0.10 0.97 -4.11
N THR A 35 -0.06 1.23 -2.81
CA THR A 35 0.96 0.71 -1.89
C THR A 35 0.86 -0.80 -1.78
N ALA A 36 -0.34 -1.34 -1.60
CA ALA A 36 -0.58 -2.78 -1.57
C ALA A 36 -0.14 -3.45 -2.88
N SER A 37 -0.49 -2.86 -4.04
CA SER A 37 -0.03 -3.36 -5.34
C SER A 37 1.50 -3.32 -5.49
N ALA A 38 2.15 -2.25 -5.04
CA ALA A 38 3.60 -2.14 -5.05
C ALA A 38 4.25 -3.19 -4.13
N LEU A 39 3.69 -3.40 -2.94
CA LEU A 39 4.14 -4.39 -1.98
C LEU A 39 4.03 -5.82 -2.55
N THR A 40 2.90 -6.18 -3.16
CA THR A 40 2.73 -7.48 -3.85
C THR A 40 3.84 -7.70 -4.87
N ARG A 41 4.14 -6.69 -5.72
CA ARG A 41 5.22 -6.80 -6.72
C ARG A 41 6.62 -6.95 -6.10
N ILE A 42 6.89 -6.27 -4.99
CA ILE A 42 8.18 -6.42 -4.27
C ILE A 42 8.29 -7.85 -3.74
N LEU A 43 7.22 -8.36 -3.12
CA LEU A 43 7.17 -9.71 -2.58
C LEU A 43 7.30 -10.76 -3.69
N ASP A 44 6.68 -10.57 -4.85
CA ASP A 44 6.86 -11.42 -6.03
C ASP A 44 8.33 -11.50 -6.46
N ARG A 45 9.01 -10.34 -6.52
CA ARG A 45 10.43 -10.27 -6.87
C ARG A 45 11.31 -10.95 -5.84
N LEU A 46 11.00 -10.81 -4.54
CA LEU A 46 11.71 -11.51 -3.47
C LEU A 46 11.53 -13.01 -3.57
N ARG A 47 10.33 -13.50 -3.91
CA ARG A 47 10.05 -14.92 -4.12
C ARG A 47 10.79 -15.50 -5.34
N ALA A 48 10.97 -14.68 -6.37
CA ALA A 48 11.75 -15.03 -7.56
C ALA A 48 13.27 -14.82 -7.40
N CYS A 49 13.73 -14.25 -6.27
CA CYS A 49 15.14 -13.98 -6.04
C CYS A 49 15.92 -15.28 -5.85
N PRO A 50 16.89 -15.61 -6.73
CA PRO A 50 17.61 -16.89 -6.68
C PRO A 50 18.28 -17.17 -5.33
N VAL A 51 18.74 -16.12 -4.64
CA VAL A 51 19.36 -16.22 -3.30
C VAL A 51 18.36 -16.72 -2.25
N LEU A 52 17.07 -16.39 -2.41
CA LEU A 52 16.00 -16.82 -1.51
C LEU A 52 15.31 -18.11 -2.00
N SER A 53 15.35 -18.37 -3.32
CA SER A 53 14.69 -19.52 -3.96
C SER A 53 15.56 -20.78 -4.02
N GLN A 54 16.90 -20.68 -3.94
CA GLN A 54 17.78 -21.86 -3.97
C GLN A 54 17.75 -22.60 -2.63
N PRO A 55 17.49 -23.92 -2.62
CA PRO A 55 17.62 -24.71 -1.41
C PRO A 55 19.10 -24.87 -1.09
N GLU A 56 19.56 -24.28 0.02
CA GLU A 56 20.86 -24.67 0.60
C GLU A 56 20.82 -26.17 0.91
N THR A 57 21.69 -26.94 0.26
CA THR A 57 21.95 -28.34 0.62
C THR A 57 22.60 -28.37 2.00
N GLY A 58 21.78 -28.42 3.05
CA GLY A 58 22.24 -28.42 4.44
C GLY A 58 21.16 -28.00 5.44
N PRO A 59 21.51 -27.81 6.73
CA PRO A 59 20.59 -27.38 7.79
C PRO A 59 19.92 -26.01 7.53
N GLY A 60 20.39 -25.22 6.56
CA GLY A 60 19.76 -23.98 6.09
C GLY A 60 18.41 -24.17 5.39
N ARG A 61 18.07 -25.39 4.94
CA ARG A 61 16.82 -25.69 4.22
C ARG A 61 15.56 -25.31 5.02
N HIS A 62 15.56 -25.51 6.34
CA HIS A 62 14.43 -25.13 7.20
C HIS A 62 14.22 -23.61 7.25
N ARG A 63 15.32 -22.83 7.29
CA ARG A 63 15.25 -21.36 7.28
C ARG A 63 14.74 -20.85 5.93
N HIS A 64 15.18 -21.44 4.82
CA HIS A 64 14.66 -21.09 3.49
C HIS A 64 13.17 -21.39 3.34
N HIS A 65 12.69 -22.55 3.83
CA HIS A 65 11.27 -22.87 3.80
C HIS A 65 10.45 -21.88 4.65
N ALA A 66 10.95 -21.48 5.83
CA ALA A 66 10.31 -20.46 6.64
C ALA A 66 10.23 -19.13 5.89
N VAL A 67 11.34 -18.64 5.33
CA VAL A 67 11.36 -17.37 4.58
C VAL A 67 10.39 -17.38 3.40
N ARG A 68 10.32 -18.47 2.62
CA ARG A 68 9.37 -18.58 1.50
C ARG A 68 7.93 -18.54 1.98
N ARG A 69 7.61 -19.26 3.06
CA ARG A 69 6.28 -19.25 3.67
C ARG A 69 5.87 -17.85 4.13
N GLU A 70 6.77 -17.14 4.82
CA GLU A 70 6.53 -15.76 5.25
C GLU A 70 6.31 -14.82 4.06
N LEU A 71 7.09 -14.96 2.99
CA LEU A 71 6.89 -14.17 1.77
C LEU A 71 5.55 -14.45 1.08
N ASP A 72 5.11 -15.72 1.05
CA ASP A 72 3.80 -16.09 0.50
C ASP A 72 2.66 -15.55 1.36
N GLN A 73 2.78 -15.62 2.69
CA GLN A 73 1.80 -15.04 3.62
C GLN A 73 1.73 -13.53 3.50
N ALA A 74 2.86 -12.84 3.43
CA ALA A 74 2.92 -11.40 3.22
C ALA A 74 2.28 -11.00 1.88
N ALA A 75 2.51 -11.77 0.82
CA ALA A 75 1.95 -11.47 -0.51
C ALA A 75 0.42 -11.65 -0.51
N ALA A 76 -0.09 -12.68 0.16
CA ALA A 76 -1.52 -12.87 0.35
C ALA A 76 -2.14 -11.72 1.14
N ALA A 77 -1.53 -11.32 2.26
CA ALA A 77 -2.02 -10.20 3.07
C ALA A 77 -2.03 -8.86 2.30
N ALA A 78 -1.00 -8.60 1.48
CA ALA A 78 -0.95 -7.42 0.62
C ALA A 78 -2.06 -7.44 -0.43
N GLU A 79 -2.33 -8.59 -1.03
CA GLU A 79 -3.43 -8.75 -2.00
C GLU A 79 -4.80 -8.56 -1.33
N ASP A 80 -5.02 -9.14 -0.15
CA ASP A 80 -6.26 -8.99 0.62
C ASP A 80 -6.52 -7.53 0.98
N LEU A 81 -5.47 -6.80 1.39
CA LEU A 81 -5.55 -5.37 1.65
C LEU A 81 -5.94 -4.58 0.39
N LYS A 82 -5.33 -4.91 -0.76
CA LYS A 82 -5.66 -4.27 -2.03
C LYS A 82 -7.13 -4.51 -2.40
N VAL A 83 -7.59 -5.75 -2.34
CA VAL A 83 -8.99 -6.13 -2.66
C VAL A 83 -9.96 -5.42 -1.73
N THR A 84 -9.66 -5.39 -0.43
CA THR A 84 -10.48 -4.71 0.58
C THR A 84 -10.55 -3.21 0.30
N ALA A 85 -9.41 -2.58 0.04
CA ALA A 85 -9.35 -1.14 -0.27
C ALA A 85 -10.07 -0.81 -1.59
N GLU A 86 -9.97 -1.64 -2.62
CA GLU A 86 -10.72 -1.49 -3.86
C GLU A 86 -12.24 -1.61 -3.64
N ALA A 87 -12.67 -2.58 -2.82
CA ALA A 87 -14.08 -2.76 -2.49
C ALA A 87 -14.62 -1.54 -1.74
N LEU A 88 -13.91 -1.07 -0.71
CA LEU A 88 -14.28 0.13 0.04
C LEU A 88 -14.29 1.39 -0.84
N PHE A 89 -13.29 1.55 -1.70
CA PHE A 89 -13.22 2.68 -2.63
C PHE A 89 -14.43 2.74 -3.57
N ARG A 90 -14.92 1.59 -4.06
CA ARG A 90 -16.13 1.52 -4.91
C ARG A 90 -17.42 1.85 -4.16
N LEU A 91 -17.43 1.73 -2.83
CA LEU A 91 -18.58 2.07 -1.98
C LEU A 91 -18.61 3.57 -1.61
N LEU A 92 -17.55 4.32 -1.91
CA LEU A 92 -17.51 5.76 -1.66
C LEU A 92 -18.51 6.49 -2.59
N PRO A 93 -19.32 7.44 -2.08
CA PRO A 93 -20.20 8.25 -2.91
C PRO A 93 -19.42 8.99 -4.00
N GLY A 94 -19.98 9.05 -5.22
CA GLY A 94 -19.30 9.67 -6.38
C GLY A 94 -18.92 11.14 -6.20
N GLU A 95 -19.62 11.85 -5.32
CA GLU A 95 -19.34 13.24 -4.91
C GLU A 95 -17.98 13.37 -4.18
N MET A 96 -17.47 12.28 -3.61
CA MET A 96 -16.18 12.25 -2.90
C MET A 96 -14.98 12.07 -3.84
N VAL A 97 -15.22 11.70 -5.11
CA VAL A 97 -14.20 11.33 -6.10
C VAL A 97 -13.88 12.47 -7.07
N VAL A 98 -14.63 13.57 -7.04
CA VAL A 98 -14.40 14.69 -7.96
C VAL A 98 -13.10 15.42 -7.60
N PRO A 99 -12.11 15.50 -8.50
CA PRO A 99 -10.94 16.32 -8.28
C PRO A 99 -11.40 17.78 -8.29
N ASN A 100 -11.01 18.54 -7.28
CA ASN A 100 -11.29 19.96 -7.14
C ASN A 100 -10.83 20.68 -8.42
N GLY A 101 -11.77 20.84 -9.36
CA GLY A 101 -11.55 21.48 -10.64
C GLY A 101 -11.25 22.95 -10.37
N ARG A 102 -10.07 23.40 -10.80
CA ARG A 102 -9.67 24.78 -11.05
C ARG A 102 -10.72 25.82 -10.66
N ARG A 103 -10.48 26.56 -9.57
CA ARG A 103 -11.18 27.83 -9.32
C ARG A 103 -11.10 28.68 -10.61
N PRO A 104 -12.21 29.14 -11.19
CA PRO A 104 -12.16 30.12 -12.26
C PRO A 104 -11.54 31.40 -11.68
N GLY A 105 -10.43 31.84 -12.25
CA GLY A 105 -9.74 33.06 -11.82
C GLY A 105 -10.63 34.30 -11.94
N PRO A 106 -10.36 35.37 -11.18
CA PRO A 106 -11.04 36.63 -11.35
C PRO A 106 -10.68 37.20 -12.74
N ARG A 107 -11.70 37.50 -13.56
CA ARG A 107 -11.49 38.21 -14.82
C ARG A 107 -11.25 39.70 -14.52
N PRO A 108 -10.23 40.34 -15.12
CA PRO A 108 -10.19 41.79 -15.26
C PRO A 108 -11.23 42.27 -16.29
#